data_AF-A0A3M0SYJ3-F1
#
_entry.id   AF-A0A3M0SYJ3-F1
#
_cell.length_a   1.000
_cell.length_b   1.000
_cell.length_c   1.000
_cell.angle_alpha   90.00
_cell.angle_beta   90.00
_cell.angle_gamma   90.00
#
_symmetry.space_group_name_H-M   'P 1'
#
loop_
_entity.id
_entity.type
_entity.pdbx_description
1 polymer ?
#
loop_
_entity_poly.entity_id
_entity_poly.type
_entity_poly.pdbx_seq_one_letter_code
_entity_poly.pdbx_strand_id
1 'polypeptide(L)' 'MNEKIPNILRSMLYEYEASLKKYFGSKIFGVYLYNSVALGGFDKDKSDIDFITILNKDFEDKDISIVTLIHND' A
#
# COMPACT_ATOMS: atom_id res chain seq x y z
N MET A 1 -22.92 0.54 9.74
CA MET A 1 -21.50 0.83 10.10
C MET A 1 -20.90 1.54 8.90
N ASN A 2 -20.45 2.80 9.07
CA ASN A 2 -19.72 3.49 8.00
C ASN A 2 -18.41 2.72 7.78
N GLU A 3 -18.30 2.00 6.67
CA GLU A 3 -17.02 1.41 6.29
C GLU A 3 -16.06 2.56 6.00
N LYS A 4 -15.06 2.74 6.89
CA LYS A 4 -14.04 3.78 6.74
C LYS A 4 -13.21 3.63 5.46
N ILE A 5 -13.16 2.42 4.89
CA ILE A 5 -12.45 2.11 3.64
C ILE A 5 -13.49 1.59 2.64
N PRO A 6 -13.63 2.20 1.44
CA PRO A 6 -14.53 1.74 0.40
C PRO A 6 -14.26 0.30 -0.06
N ASN A 7 -15.31 -0.49 -0.24
CA ASN A 7 -15.18 -1.90 -0.64
C ASN A 7 -14.44 -2.11 -1.97
N ILE A 8 -14.59 -1.16 -2.90
CA ILE A 8 -13.91 -1.20 -4.20
C ILE A 8 -12.38 -1.23 -4.07
N LEU A 9 -11.82 -0.71 -2.97
CA LEU A 9 -10.39 -0.68 -2.74
C LEU A 9 -9.85 -1.99 -2.13
N ARG A 10 -10.70 -2.79 -1.48
CA ARG A 10 -10.24 -3.91 -0.63
C ARG A 10 -9.36 -4.92 -1.36
N SER A 11 -9.74 -5.31 -2.58
CA SER A 11 -8.95 -6.29 -3.36
C SER A 11 -7.54 -5.77 -3.61
N MET A 12 -7.44 -4.54 -4.11
CA MET A 12 -6.15 -3.91 -4.41
C MET A 12 -5.30 -3.75 -3.14
N LEU A 13 -5.89 -3.34 -2.02
CA LEU A 13 -5.17 -3.22 -0.75
C LEU A 13 -4.55 -4.56 -0.31
N TYR A 14 -5.28 -5.66 -0.45
CA TYR A 14 -4.77 -7.00 -0.11
C TYR A 14 -3.74 -7.51 -1.12
N GLU A 15 -3.92 -7.22 -2.40
CA GLU A 15 -2.95 -7.57 -3.45
C GLU A 15 -1.62 -6.83 -3.24
N TYR A 16 -1.68 -5.54 -2.91
CA TYR A 16 -0.50 -4.74 -2.57
C TYR A 16 0.21 -5.27 -1.33
N GLU A 17 -0.52 -5.57 -0.25
CA GLU A 17 0.03 -6.16 0.97
C GLU A 17 0.68 -7.53 0.71
N ALA A 18 0.01 -8.39 -0.06
CA ALA A 18 0.52 -9.70 -0.43
C ALA A 18 1.81 -9.61 -1.27
N SER A 19 1.87 -8.69 -2.23
CA SER A 19 3.06 -8.42 -3.04
C SER A 19 4.23 -7.94 -2.18
N LEU A 20 4.00 -6.94 -1.32
CA LEU A 20 5.04 -6.46 -0.41
C LEU A 20 5.56 -7.58 0.51
N LYS A 21 4.66 -8.41 1.04
CA LYS A 21 5.04 -9.55 1.89
C LYS A 21 5.83 -10.61 1.14
N LYS A 22 5.46 -10.90 -0.11
CA LYS A 22 6.16 -11.86 -0.98
C LYS A 22 7.60 -11.45 -1.26
N TYR A 23 7.85 -10.17 -1.55
CA TYR A 23 9.17 -9.70 -1.93
C TYR A 23 10.06 -9.29 -0.76
N PHE A 24 9.48 -8.69 0.29
CA PHE A 24 10.26 -8.04 1.35
C PHE A 24 10.18 -8.75 2.70
N GLY A 25 9.15 -9.58 2.92
CA GLY A 25 9.00 -10.40 4.13
C GLY A 25 9.27 -9.61 5.42
N SER A 26 10.29 -10.02 6.18
CA SER A 26 10.66 -9.40 7.46
C SER A 26 11.33 -8.02 7.36
N LYS A 27 11.67 -7.54 6.16
CA LYS A 27 12.19 -6.17 5.96
C LYS A 27 11.11 -5.11 6.21
N ILE A 28 9.83 -5.45 6.07
CA ILE A 28 8.71 -4.53 6.32
C ILE A 28 8.18 -4.77 7.73
N PHE A 29 8.00 -3.68 8.47
CA PHE A 29 7.31 -3.67 9.75
C PHE A 29 5.79 -3.62 9.55
N GLY A 30 5.34 -2.71 8.70
CA GLY A 30 3.91 -2.51 8.43
C GLY A 30 3.67 -1.53 7.30
N VAL A 31 2.45 -1.61 6.76
CA VAL A 31 1.96 -0.77 5.67
C VAL A 31 0.69 -0.09 6.17
N TYR A 32 0.62 1.22 5.99
CA TYR A 32 -0.46 2.06 6.48
C TYR A 32 -1.07 2.85 5.35
N LEU A 33 -2.38 3.05 5.41
CA LEU A 33 -3.06 4.00 4.52
C LEU A 33 -2.93 5.41 5.05
N TYR A 34 -2.83 6.35 4.12
CA TYR A 34 -2.74 7.76 4.43
C TYR A 34 -3.76 8.58 3.62
N ASN A 35 -3.88 9.87 3.96
CA ASN A 35 -4.61 10.88 3.21
C ASN A 35 -6.09 10.53 2.92
N SER A 36 -6.57 10.74 1.70
CA SER A 36 -8.00 10.75 1.33
C SER A 36 -8.74 9.48 1.76
N VAL A 37 -8.15 8.30 1.55
CA VAL A 37 -8.74 7.02 1.97
C VAL A 37 -8.78 6.91 3.49
N ALA A 38 -7.68 7.23 4.18
CA ALA A 38 -7.62 7.15 5.64
C ALA A 38 -8.55 8.15 6.35
N LEU A 39 -8.80 9.30 5.71
CA LEU A 39 -9.65 10.38 6.22
C LEU A 39 -11.13 10.22 5.81
N GLY A 40 -11.47 9.19 5.01
CA GLY A 40 -12.83 8.96 4.52
C GLY A 40 -13.28 9.93 3.42
N GLY A 41 -12.34 10.64 2.79
CA GLY A 41 -12.55 11.59 1.69
C GLY A 41 -12.23 11.00 0.31
N PHE A 42 -12.28 9.69 0.14
CA PHE A 42 -12.00 9.03 -1.14
C PHE A 42 -13.06 9.38 -2.20
N ASP A 43 -12.59 9.96 -3.30
CA ASP A 43 -13.34 10.20 -4.54
C ASP A 43 -12.78 9.25 -5.61
N LYS A 44 -13.60 8.30 -6.07
CA LYS A 44 -13.21 7.25 -7.01
C LYS A 44 -12.65 7.77 -8.35
N ASP A 45 -12.99 9.00 -8.74
CA ASP A 45 -12.63 9.57 -10.04
C ASP A 45 -11.42 10.53 -9.92
N LYS A 46 -10.97 10.83 -8.69
CA LYS A 46 -9.94 11.86 -8.44
C LYS A 46 -8.86 11.47 -7.43
N SER A 47 -9.13 10.51 -6.56
CA SER A 47 -8.24 10.19 -5.46
C SER A 47 -7.25 9.10 -5.85
N ASP A 48 -5.98 9.36 -5.56
CA ASP A 48 -4.96 8.32 -5.47
C ASP A 48 -5.12 7.51 -4.18
N ILE A 49 -4.29 6.47 -4.04
CA ILE A 49 -4.26 5.62 -2.85
C ILE A 49 -2.86 5.70 -2.26
N ASP A 50 -2.78 6.43 -1.14
CA ASP A 50 -1.52 6.76 -0.50
C ASP A 50 -1.14 5.70 0.55
N PHE A 51 0.04 5.12 0.40
CA PHE A 51 0.63 4.18 1.35
C PHE A 51 1.85 4.77 2.06
N ILE A 52 2.01 4.46 3.34
CA ILE A 52 3.24 4.64 4.11
C ILE A 52 3.72 3.27 4.57
N THR A 53 4.93 2.90 4.15
CA THR A 53 5.55 1.63 4.54
C THR A 53 6.69 1.88 5.52
N ILE A 54 6.62 1.24 6.68
CA ILE A 54 7.67 1.30 7.69
C ILE A 54 8.59 0.09 7.53
N LEU A 55 9.89 0.32 7.54
CA LEU A 55 10.91 -0.70 7.31
C LEU A 55 11.61 -1.08 8.61
N ASN A 56 11.87 -2.37 8.79
CA ASN A 56 12.76 -2.89 9.84
C ASN A 56 14.25 -2.83 9.42
N LYS A 57 14.50 -2.75 8.11
CA LYS A 57 15.83 -2.72 7.50
C LYS A 57 15.81 -1.82 6.28
N ASP A 58 16.90 -1.11 6.05
CA ASP A 58 17.04 -0.24 4.89
C ASP A 58 16.88 -1.04 3.58
N PHE A 59 16.26 -0.40 2.59
CA PHE A 59 16.14 -0.93 1.24
C PHE A 59 17.41 -0.61 0.46
N GLU A 60 17.88 -1.58 -0.32
CA GLU A 60 18.93 -1.40 -1.31
C GLU A 60 18.31 -1.04 -2.68
N ASP A 61 19.11 -0.60 -3.64
CA ASP A 61 18.64 -0.23 -5.00
C ASP A 61 17.80 -1.32 -5.68
N LYS A 62 18.14 -2.60 -5.43
CA LYS A 62 17.37 -3.74 -5.92
C LYS A 62 15.97 -3.82 -5.31
N ASP A 63 15.82 -3.45 -4.04
CA ASP A 63 14.54 -3.46 -3.35
C ASP A 63 13.66 -2.32 -3.89
N ILE A 64 14.24 -1.13 -4.13
CA ILE A 64 13.56 0.00 -4.77
C ILE A 64 13.05 -0.38 -6.17
N SER A 65 13.87 -1.10 -6.95
CA SER A 65 13.46 -1.58 -8.27
C SER A 65 12.25 -2.53 -8.20
N ILE A 66 12.16 -3.35 -7.15
CA ILE A 66 11.01 -4.24 -6.92
C ILE A 66 9.77 -3.43 -6.51
N VAL A 67 9.90 -2.39 -5.69
CA VAL A 67 8.76 -1.51 -5.35
C VAL A 67 8.16 -0.90 -6.62
N THR A 68 9.01 -0.46 -7.56
CA THR A 68 8.57 0.05 -8.85
C THR A 68 7.82 -1.00 -9.67
N LEU A 69 8.24 -2.27 -9.63
CA LEU A 69 7.50 -3.35 -10.29
C LEU A 69 6.11 -3.56 -9.68
N ILE A 70 6.02 -3.60 -8.34
CA ILE A 70 4.74 -3.78 -7.63
C ILE A 70 3.74 -2.66 -7.95
N HIS A 71 4.21 -1.43 -8.20
CA HIS A 71 3.32 -0.31 -8.54
C HIS A 71 2.79 -0.35 -9.98
N ASN A 72 3.49 -1.04 -10.89
CA ASN A 72 3.14 -1.10 -12.31
C ASN A 72 2.46 -2.41 -12.74
N ASP A 73 2.32 -3.37 -11.81
CA ASP A 73 1.52 -4.60 -11.99
C ASP A 73 0.03 -4.33 -11.73
#